data_AF-A0A3M2DZ74-F1
#
_entry.id   AF-A0A3M2DZ74-F1
#
_cell.length_a   1.000
_cell.length_b   1.000
_cell.length_c   1.000
_cell.angle_alpha   90.00
_cell.angle_beta   90.00
_cell.angle_gamma   90.00
#
_symmetry.space_group_name_H-M   'P 1'
#
loop_
_entity.id
_entity.type
_entity.pdbx_description
1 polymer ?
#
loop_
_entity_poly.entity_id
_entity_poly.type
_entity_poly.pdbx_seq_one_letter_code
_entity_poly.pdbx_strand_id
1 'polypeptide(L)'
;MNTNTLVIRRPDDWHLHLRDGEMLRGVLPESARHFGRAIVMPNLVPPVVTGDDARRYREQIVAALPEGAGFTPLMTLYLTEATEPDDVAAAHAAGLALAAKLYPAGATTNSASGVRSVDAIMPVLETMAGIGMPLCIHGEVTDAEVDIFDREAAFIERTLAPLCQRLPELRVTLEHVT
;
A
#
# COMPACT_ATOMS: atom_id res chain seq x y z
N MET A 1 -30.57 -7.54 -29.19
CA MET A 1 -29.38 -6.74 -28.83
C MET A 1 -28.22 -7.72 -28.74
N ASN A 2 -27.17 -7.56 -29.55
CA ASN A 2 -25.96 -8.38 -29.44
C ASN A 2 -25.11 -7.83 -28.29
N THR A 3 -25.11 -8.52 -27.15
CA THR A 3 -24.14 -8.25 -26.08
C THR A 3 -22.82 -8.92 -26.46
N ASN A 4 -21.84 -8.12 -26.89
CA ASN A 4 -20.45 -8.58 -26.97
C ASN A 4 -20.00 -8.98 -25.56
N THR A 5 -19.72 -10.25 -25.36
CA THR A 5 -19.33 -10.82 -24.07
C THR A 5 -17.84 -11.16 -24.08
N LEU A 6 -17.11 -10.78 -23.03
CA LEU A 6 -15.73 -11.15 -22.79
C LEU A 6 -15.62 -11.95 -21.49
N VAL A 7 -15.07 -13.16 -21.56
CA VAL A 7 -14.82 -14.00 -20.39
C VAL A 7 -13.33 -13.94 -20.05
N ILE A 8 -13.02 -13.55 -18.82
CA ILE A 8 -11.65 -13.47 -18.31
C ILE A 8 -11.50 -14.32 -17.04
N ARG A 9 -10.26 -14.67 -16.70
CA ARG A 9 -9.96 -15.19 -15.36
C ARG A 9 -10.36 -14.14 -14.33
N ARG A 10 -10.80 -14.58 -13.14
CA ARG A 10 -11.17 -13.66 -12.06
C ARG A 10 -9.98 -12.73 -11.75
N PRO A 11 -10.16 -11.40 -11.83
CA PRO A 11 -9.08 -10.45 -11.61
C PRO A 11 -8.79 -10.24 -10.12
N ASP A 12 -7.74 -9.47 -9.84
CA ASP A 12 -7.37 -8.97 -8.52
C ASP A 12 -7.15 -7.45 -8.59
N ASP A 13 -7.32 -6.77 -7.46
CA ASP A 13 -7.12 -5.33 -7.34
C ASP A 13 -5.81 -5.03 -6.57
N TRP A 14 -4.81 -4.50 -7.26
CA TRP A 14 -3.49 -4.27 -6.67
C TRP A 14 -3.37 -2.94 -5.91
N HIS A 15 -4.46 -2.17 -5.74
CA HIS A 15 -4.47 -0.96 -4.92
C HIS A 15 -5.88 -0.59 -4.40
N LEU A 16 -6.25 -1.05 -3.20
CA LEU A 16 -7.59 -0.86 -2.65
C LEU A 16 -7.61 -0.17 -1.29
N HIS A 17 -8.55 0.76 -1.11
CA HIS A 17 -8.84 1.42 0.17
C HIS A 17 -10.18 0.93 0.73
N LEU A 18 -10.14 0.00 1.69
CA LEU A 18 -11.35 -0.56 2.30
C LEU A 18 -11.91 0.27 3.47
N ARG A 19 -11.13 1.22 4.01
CA ARG A 19 -11.49 2.03 5.20
C ARG A 19 -11.79 1.12 6.41
N ASP A 20 -12.58 1.59 7.38
CA ASP A 20 -12.92 0.82 8.58
C ASP A 20 -14.40 1.01 8.95
N GLY A 21 -14.89 0.22 9.90
CA GLY A 21 -16.21 0.35 10.51
C GLY A 21 -17.36 0.19 9.50
N GLU A 22 -18.30 1.13 9.52
CA GLU A 22 -19.46 1.11 8.62
C GLU A 22 -19.07 1.26 7.14
N MET A 23 -18.02 2.05 6.87
CA MET A 23 -17.54 2.23 5.49
C MET A 23 -16.98 0.92 4.94
N LEU A 24 -16.18 0.19 5.73
CA LEU A 24 -15.71 -1.15 5.37
C LEU A 24 -16.86 -2.07 5.00
N ARG A 25 -17.92 -2.12 5.82
CA ARG A 25 -19.11 -2.95 5.53
C ARG A 25 -19.85 -2.51 4.26
N GLY A 26 -19.85 -1.21 3.96
CA GLY A 26 -20.47 -0.67 2.75
C GLY A 26 -19.69 -0.95 1.47
N VAL A 27 -18.35 -0.88 1.50
CA VAL A 27 -17.51 -0.96 0.29
C VAL A 27 -16.92 -2.34 0.00
N LEU A 28 -16.69 -3.17 1.03
CA LEU A 28 -16.08 -4.48 0.87
C LEU A 28 -16.87 -5.42 -0.06
N PRO A 29 -18.22 -5.52 0.03
CA PRO A 29 -18.99 -6.39 -0.85
C PRO A 29 -18.83 -6.05 -2.33
N GLU A 30 -18.66 -4.77 -2.66
CA GLU A 30 -18.49 -4.29 -4.03
C GLU A 30 -17.17 -4.77 -4.63
N SER A 31 -16.09 -4.78 -3.84
CA SER A 31 -14.79 -5.30 -4.26
C SER A 31 -14.81 -6.82 -4.36
N ALA A 32 -15.33 -7.50 -3.32
CA ALA A 32 -15.36 -8.95 -3.24
C ALA A 32 -16.21 -9.60 -4.33
N ARG A 33 -17.21 -8.89 -4.88
CA ARG A 33 -18.03 -9.36 -6.00
C ARG A 33 -17.22 -9.65 -7.27
N HIS A 34 -16.17 -8.87 -7.53
CA HIS A 34 -15.44 -8.93 -8.79
C HIS A 34 -14.01 -9.46 -8.62
N PHE A 35 -13.33 -9.09 -7.55
CA PHE A 35 -11.92 -9.42 -7.34
C PHE A 35 -11.74 -10.64 -6.43
N GLY A 36 -10.74 -11.47 -6.73
CA GLY A 36 -10.34 -12.59 -5.87
C GLY A 36 -9.46 -12.18 -4.70
N ARG A 37 -8.60 -11.19 -4.92
CA ARG A 37 -7.65 -10.66 -3.94
C ARG A 37 -7.56 -9.14 -4.10
N ALA A 38 -7.13 -8.46 -3.05
CA ALA A 38 -6.72 -7.07 -3.19
C ALA A 38 -5.57 -6.69 -2.26
N ILE A 39 -4.66 -5.84 -2.74
CA ILE A 39 -3.67 -5.16 -1.89
C ILE A 39 -4.41 -4.05 -1.12
N VAL A 40 -4.54 -4.24 0.19
CA VAL A 40 -5.28 -3.32 1.06
C VAL A 40 -4.33 -2.29 1.62
N MET A 41 -4.60 -1.03 1.30
CA MET A 41 -3.78 0.12 1.70
C MET A 41 -3.92 0.44 3.20
N PRO A 42 -2.86 0.94 3.87
CA PRO A 42 -2.76 0.92 5.33
C PRO A 42 -3.06 2.27 6.01
N ASN A 43 -3.50 3.28 5.25
CA ASN A 43 -3.72 4.66 5.71
C ASN A 43 -5.07 4.87 6.43
N LEU A 44 -5.36 4.00 7.40
CA LEU A 44 -6.43 4.18 8.39
C LEU A 44 -6.09 5.32 9.38
N VAL A 45 -7.00 5.59 10.32
CA VAL A 45 -6.77 6.51 11.44
C VAL A 45 -7.04 5.77 12.75
N PRO A 46 -6.00 5.36 13.51
CA PRO A 46 -4.57 5.45 13.20
C PRO A 46 -4.13 4.51 12.06
N PRO A 47 -2.97 4.76 11.41
CA PRO A 47 -2.49 3.91 10.32
C PRO A 47 -2.06 2.52 10.80
N VAL A 48 -2.04 1.56 9.88
CA VAL A 48 -1.59 0.18 10.12
C VAL A 48 -0.06 0.15 10.01
N VAL A 49 0.65 0.21 11.14
CA VAL A 49 2.12 0.36 11.15
C VAL A 49 2.87 -0.89 11.60
N THR A 50 2.22 -1.77 12.37
CA THR A 50 2.84 -3.03 12.85
C THR A 50 2.19 -4.28 12.25
N GLY A 51 2.88 -5.42 12.35
CA GLY A 51 2.30 -6.72 12.00
C GLY A 51 1.02 -7.04 12.76
N ASP A 52 0.92 -6.64 14.03
CA ASP A 52 -0.28 -6.83 14.84
C ASP A 52 -1.45 -5.94 14.41
N ASP A 53 -1.18 -4.73 13.93
CA ASP A 53 -2.22 -3.88 13.34
C ASP A 53 -2.75 -4.52 12.05
N ALA A 54 -1.85 -5.02 11.19
CA ALA A 54 -2.21 -5.68 9.94
C ALA A 54 -3.07 -6.93 10.20
N ARG A 55 -2.70 -7.73 11.20
CA ARG A 55 -3.48 -8.88 11.66
C ARG A 55 -4.89 -8.48 12.11
N ARG A 56 -4.99 -7.50 13.01
CA ARG A 56 -6.28 -7.01 13.54
C ARG A 56 -7.19 -6.49 12.41
N TYR A 57 -6.63 -5.69 11.50
CA TYR A 57 -7.40 -5.16 10.38
C TYR A 57 -7.82 -6.25 9.38
N ARG A 58 -6.96 -7.23 9.11
CA ARG A 58 -7.32 -8.41 8.32
C ARG A 58 -8.49 -9.18 8.92
N GLU A 59 -8.45 -9.42 10.23
CA GLU A 59 -9.54 -10.10 10.95
C GLU A 59 -10.86 -9.34 10.82
N GLN A 60 -10.84 -8.01 10.92
CA GLN A 60 -12.02 -7.16 10.69
C GLN A 60 -12.56 -7.25 9.26
N ILE A 61 -11.68 -7.22 8.25
CA ILE A 61 -12.09 -7.36 6.84
C ILE A 61 -12.74 -8.72 6.61
N VAL A 62 -12.09 -9.80 7.08
CA VAL A 62 -12.62 -11.16 6.91
C VAL A 62 -13.96 -11.34 7.63
N ALA A 63 -14.11 -10.78 8.83
CA ALA A 63 -15.37 -10.83 9.57
C ALA A 63 -16.50 -10.02 8.90
N ALA A 64 -16.16 -9.02 8.08
CA ALA A 64 -17.13 -8.20 7.33
C ALA A 64 -17.48 -8.79 5.95
N LEU A 65 -16.85 -9.87 5.51
CA LEU A 65 -17.14 -10.48 4.21
C LEU A 65 -18.56 -11.07 4.16
N PRO A 66 -19.28 -10.89 3.04
CA PRO A 66 -20.51 -11.63 2.79
C PRO A 66 -20.27 -13.14 2.84
N GLU A 67 -21.26 -13.89 3.33
CA GLU A 67 -21.19 -15.35 3.37
C GLU A 67 -20.91 -15.92 1.97
N GLY A 68 -19.93 -16.82 1.87
CA GLY A 68 -19.53 -17.43 0.59
C GLY A 68 -18.67 -16.54 -0.32
N ALA A 69 -18.33 -15.31 0.08
CA ALA A 69 -17.45 -14.46 -0.70
C ALA A 69 -16.01 -15.01 -0.71
N GLY A 70 -15.53 -15.42 -1.89
CA GLY A 70 -14.13 -15.80 -2.06
C GLY A 70 -13.24 -14.58 -2.29
N PHE A 71 -12.85 -13.87 -1.24
CA PHE A 71 -11.98 -12.68 -1.31
C PHE A 71 -10.83 -12.79 -0.31
N THR A 72 -9.60 -12.49 -0.73
CA THR A 72 -8.42 -12.49 0.14
C THR A 72 -7.82 -11.09 0.24
N PRO A 73 -7.91 -10.42 1.40
CA PRO A 73 -7.19 -9.18 1.64
C PRO A 73 -5.68 -9.45 1.81
N LEU A 74 -4.88 -8.79 0.99
CA LEU A 74 -3.42 -8.80 1.03
C LEU A 74 -2.96 -7.54 1.74
N MET A 75 -2.60 -7.66 3.02
CA MET A 75 -2.35 -6.50 3.86
C MET A 75 -1.02 -5.83 3.54
N THR A 76 -0.94 -4.54 3.87
CA THR A 76 0.28 -3.75 3.79
C THR A 76 0.57 -3.02 5.10
N LEU A 77 1.83 -2.61 5.30
CA LEU A 77 2.22 -1.71 6.39
C LEU A 77 2.39 -0.28 5.88
N TYR A 78 1.97 0.69 6.68
CA TYR A 78 2.22 2.11 6.46
C TYR A 78 3.64 2.44 6.91
N LEU A 79 4.50 2.90 6.00
CA LEU A 79 5.85 3.34 6.39
C LEU A 79 5.81 4.71 7.06
N THR A 80 6.44 4.77 8.23
CA THR A 80 6.77 5.99 8.97
C THR A 80 8.27 6.07 9.22
N GLU A 81 8.78 7.20 9.69
CA GLU A 81 10.19 7.32 10.11
C GLU A 81 10.50 6.59 11.42
N ALA A 82 9.48 6.12 12.15
CA ALA A 82 9.63 5.27 13.33
C ALA A 82 9.43 3.78 13.01
N THR A 83 9.38 3.41 11.73
CA THR A 83 9.21 2.01 11.33
C THR A 83 10.47 1.22 11.67
N GLU A 84 10.33 0.23 12.54
CA GLU A 84 11.43 -0.64 12.93
C GLU A 84 11.65 -1.74 11.87
N PRO A 85 12.88 -1.89 11.34
CA PRO A 85 13.17 -2.90 10.31
C PRO A 85 12.83 -4.33 10.74
N ASP A 86 13.08 -4.66 12.02
CA ASP A 86 12.81 -6.00 12.57
C ASP A 86 11.30 -6.31 12.61
N ASP A 87 10.44 -5.33 12.88
CA ASP A 87 8.98 -5.52 12.86
C ASP A 87 8.49 -5.77 11.43
N VAL A 88 9.02 -5.03 10.45
CA VAL A 88 8.71 -5.25 9.02
C VAL A 88 9.15 -6.64 8.57
N ALA A 89 10.36 -7.07 8.95
CA ALA A 89 10.86 -8.40 8.63
C ALA A 89 9.99 -9.50 9.26
N ALA A 90 9.62 -9.35 10.53
CA ALA A 90 8.77 -10.30 11.25
C ALA A 90 7.36 -10.37 10.63
N ALA A 91 6.74 -9.23 10.33
CA ALA A 91 5.42 -9.17 9.71
C ALA A 91 5.39 -9.83 8.31
N HIS A 92 6.42 -9.60 7.50
CA HIS A 92 6.54 -10.22 6.18
C HIS A 92 6.78 -11.73 6.27
N ALA A 93 7.70 -12.17 7.14
CA ALA A 93 7.98 -13.59 7.36
C ALA A 93 6.75 -14.37 7.87
N ALA A 94 5.92 -13.73 8.69
CA ALA A 94 4.66 -14.29 9.19
C ALA A 94 3.51 -14.24 8.16
N GLY A 95 3.72 -13.62 6.99
CA GLY A 95 2.67 -13.41 5.98
C GLY A 95 1.57 -12.44 6.43
N LEU A 96 1.81 -11.63 7.46
CA LEU A 96 0.87 -10.65 7.99
C LEU A 96 0.79 -9.41 7.11
N ALA A 97 1.88 -9.04 6.43
CA ALA A 97 1.92 -7.97 5.44
C ALA A 97 2.76 -8.40 4.23
N LEU A 98 2.21 -8.25 3.02
CA LEU A 98 2.90 -8.66 1.79
C LEU A 98 3.72 -7.53 1.16
N ALA A 99 3.45 -6.27 1.50
CA ALA A 99 4.17 -5.10 1.01
C ALA A 99 4.11 -3.97 2.05
N ALA A 100 4.97 -2.98 1.93
CA ALA A 100 4.86 -1.73 2.69
C ALA A 100 4.56 -0.57 1.74
N LYS A 101 3.80 0.41 2.22
CA LYS A 101 3.36 1.57 1.45
C LYS A 101 4.02 2.84 1.97
N LEU A 102 4.72 3.53 1.09
CA LEU A 102 5.24 4.86 1.31
C LEU A 102 4.22 5.91 0.87
N TYR A 103 3.92 6.83 1.78
CA TYR A 103 3.25 8.09 1.51
C TYR A 103 4.20 9.24 1.88
N PRO A 104 4.50 10.16 0.94
CA PRO A 104 5.13 11.42 1.28
C PRO A 104 4.25 12.20 2.25
N ALA A 105 4.84 12.75 3.30
CA ALA A 105 4.10 13.41 4.37
C ALA A 105 3.23 14.55 3.84
N GLY A 106 1.91 14.45 4.04
CA GLY A 106 0.95 15.47 3.60
C GLY A 106 0.53 15.41 2.12
N ALA A 107 0.99 14.43 1.34
CA ALA A 107 0.64 14.32 -0.08
C ALA A 107 -0.84 14.00 -0.32
N THR A 108 -1.44 13.17 0.55
CA THR A 108 -2.78 12.60 0.34
C THR A 108 -3.54 12.35 1.65
N THR A 109 -4.75 11.76 1.56
CA THR A 109 -5.60 11.45 2.71
C THR A 109 -4.88 10.60 3.75
N ASN A 110 -4.92 11.05 5.02
CA ASN A 110 -4.26 10.42 6.18
C ASN A 110 -2.74 10.23 6.02
N SER A 111 -2.09 11.10 5.26
CA SER A 111 -0.63 11.03 5.04
C SER A 111 0.20 11.89 6.00
N ALA A 112 -0.40 12.48 7.04
CA ALA A 112 0.32 13.38 7.95
C ALA A 112 1.45 12.67 8.72
N SER A 113 1.31 11.37 8.98
CA SER A 113 2.35 10.51 9.59
C SER A 113 3.30 9.88 8.56
N GLY A 114 3.24 10.34 7.31
CA GLY A 114 4.05 9.86 6.20
C GLY A 114 5.53 10.15 6.33
N VAL A 115 6.28 9.65 5.37
CA VAL A 115 7.74 9.79 5.32
C VAL A 115 8.08 11.17 4.78
N ARG A 116 8.94 11.92 5.49
CA ARG A 116 9.39 13.25 5.05
C ARG A 116 10.67 13.15 4.23
N SER A 117 11.53 12.21 4.58
CA SER A 117 12.77 11.93 3.85
C SER A 117 12.96 10.42 3.65
N VAL A 118 13.22 10.01 2.41
CA VAL A 118 13.57 8.61 2.10
C VAL A 118 14.85 8.20 2.81
N ASP A 119 15.81 9.11 3.00
CA ASP A 119 17.05 8.83 3.73
C ASP A 119 16.80 8.39 5.17
N ALA A 120 15.75 8.92 5.82
CA ALA A 120 15.41 8.58 7.20
C ALA A 120 14.91 7.13 7.35
N ILE A 121 14.39 6.53 6.27
CA ILE A 121 13.84 5.17 6.28
C ILE A 121 14.72 4.17 5.53
N MET A 122 15.92 4.56 5.12
CA MET A 122 16.85 3.66 4.43
C MET A 122 17.10 2.33 5.17
N PRO A 123 17.23 2.27 6.51
CA PRO A 123 17.40 1.00 7.21
C PRO A 123 16.25 0.00 6.98
N VAL A 124 15.01 0.47 6.95
CA VAL A 124 13.85 -0.40 6.68
C VAL A 124 13.77 -0.76 5.19
N LEU A 125 14.13 0.15 4.28
CA LEU A 125 14.18 -0.13 2.84
C LEU A 125 15.25 -1.18 2.48
N GLU A 126 16.42 -1.10 3.10
CA GLU A 126 17.49 -2.11 2.97
C GLU A 126 17.01 -3.48 3.48
N THR A 127 16.29 -3.51 4.60
CA THR A 127 15.70 -4.74 5.14
C THR A 127 14.64 -5.31 4.19
N MET A 128 13.74 -4.47 3.67
CA MET A 128 12.74 -4.86 2.67
C MET A 128 13.40 -5.45 1.42
N ALA A 129 14.47 -4.85 0.93
CA ALA A 129 15.24 -5.38 -0.19
C ALA A 129 15.82 -6.77 0.14
N GLY A 130 16.44 -6.93 1.31
CA GLY A 130 17.04 -8.19 1.76
C GLY A 130 16.05 -9.34 1.95
N ILE A 131 14.84 -9.07 2.45
CA ILE A 131 13.77 -10.06 2.63
C ILE A 131 12.86 -10.20 1.40
N GLY A 132 13.09 -9.38 0.37
CA GLY A 132 12.29 -9.31 -0.83
C GLY A 132 10.89 -8.72 -0.66
N MET A 133 10.60 -7.96 0.40
CA MET A 133 9.29 -7.32 0.57
C MET A 133 9.12 -6.13 -0.41
N PRO A 134 8.08 -6.10 -1.26
CA PRO A 134 7.84 -4.98 -2.16
C PRO A 134 7.51 -3.67 -1.45
N LEU A 135 7.98 -2.58 -2.02
CA LEU A 135 7.63 -1.21 -1.68
C LEU A 135 6.61 -0.66 -2.68
N CYS A 136 5.41 -0.36 -2.21
CA CYS A 136 4.41 0.42 -2.92
C CYS A 136 4.66 1.91 -2.65
N ILE A 137 4.62 2.77 -3.66
CA ILE A 137 4.93 4.21 -3.51
C ILE A 137 3.80 5.04 -4.08
N HIS A 138 3.26 5.97 -3.28
CA HIS A 138 2.54 7.12 -3.80
C HIS A 138 3.58 8.19 -4.19
N GLY A 139 3.82 8.35 -5.50
CA GLY A 139 5.00 9.04 -6.00
C GLY A 139 4.77 10.51 -6.35
N GLU A 140 4.42 11.36 -5.39
CA GLU A 140 4.28 12.80 -5.60
C GLU A 140 5.12 13.58 -4.58
N VAL A 141 5.82 14.63 -5.00
CA VAL A 141 6.39 15.59 -4.05
C VAL A 141 5.31 16.50 -3.47
N THR A 142 5.54 17.03 -2.27
CA THR A 142 4.57 17.91 -1.58
C THR A 142 5.03 19.35 -1.48
N ASP A 143 6.10 19.71 -2.21
CA ASP A 143 6.65 21.06 -2.25
C ASP A 143 5.57 22.06 -2.68
N ALA A 144 5.40 23.15 -1.92
CA ALA A 144 4.38 24.16 -2.22
C ALA A 144 4.67 24.92 -3.52
N GLU A 145 5.95 24.99 -3.92
CA GLU A 145 6.42 25.67 -5.14
C GLU A 145 6.35 24.79 -6.39
N VAL A 146 6.04 23.50 -6.25
CA VAL A 146 5.88 22.57 -7.38
C VAL A 146 4.40 22.51 -7.75
N ASP A 147 4.10 22.83 -9.01
CA ASP A 147 2.76 22.73 -9.56
C ASP A 147 2.23 21.29 -9.41
N ILE A 148 0.94 21.15 -9.10
CA ILE A 148 0.34 19.84 -8.83
C ILE A 148 0.52 18.85 -9.98
N PHE A 149 0.53 19.32 -11.24
CA PHE A 149 0.72 18.48 -12.42
C PHE A 149 2.17 18.05 -12.64
N ASP A 150 3.13 18.71 -11.98
CA ASP A 150 4.56 18.39 -12.09
C ASP A 150 5.06 17.52 -10.91
N ARG A 151 4.21 17.23 -9.93
CA ARG A 151 4.62 16.56 -8.68
C ARG A 151 5.11 15.14 -8.88
N GLU A 152 4.46 14.36 -9.74
CA GLU A 152 4.90 12.99 -10.04
C GLU A 152 6.23 12.98 -10.80
N ALA A 153 6.35 13.82 -11.84
CA ALA A 153 7.60 13.96 -12.59
C ALA A 153 8.77 14.36 -11.68
N ALA A 154 8.55 15.36 -10.81
CA ALA A 154 9.55 15.79 -9.82
C ALA A 154 9.89 14.67 -8.83
N PHE A 155 8.93 13.85 -8.40
CA PHE A 155 9.19 12.71 -7.52
C PHE A 155 10.05 11.65 -8.19
N ILE A 156 9.78 11.36 -9.47
CA ILE A 156 10.55 10.39 -10.25
C ILE A 156 12.02 10.81 -10.30
N GLU A 157 12.29 12.07 -10.65
CA GLU A 157 13.63 12.60 -10.79
C GLU A 157 14.38 12.71 -9.45
N ARG A 158 13.71 13.24 -8.42
CA ARG A 158 14.36 13.61 -7.15
C ARG A 158 14.45 12.45 -6.16
N THR A 159 13.56 11.47 -6.25
CA THR A 159 13.38 10.44 -5.22
C THR A 159 13.45 9.03 -5.81
N LEU A 160 12.57 8.69 -6.75
CA LEU A 160 12.44 7.31 -7.22
C LEU A 160 13.69 6.83 -7.97
N ALA A 161 14.17 7.60 -8.94
CA ALA A 161 15.34 7.22 -9.72
C ALA A 161 16.61 7.07 -8.84
N PRO A 162 16.94 8.01 -7.92
CA PRO A 162 18.02 7.83 -6.96
C PRO A 162 17.83 6.61 -6.04
N LEU A 163 16.61 6.36 -5.56
CA LEU A 163 16.32 5.19 -4.72
C LEU A 163 16.60 3.88 -5.46
N CYS A 164 16.08 3.73 -6.68
CA CYS A 164 16.30 2.53 -7.50
C CYS A 164 17.77 2.33 -7.88
N GLN A 165 18.55 3.42 -8.02
CA GLN A 165 20.01 3.32 -8.24
C GLN A 165 20.75 2.86 -6.97
N ARG A 166 20.32 3.33 -5.79
CA ARG A 166 20.95 3.02 -4.51
C ARG A 166 20.61 1.62 -3.99
N LEU A 167 19.37 1.15 -4.21
CA LEU A 167 18.87 -0.15 -3.79
C LEU A 167 18.26 -0.91 -4.97
N PRO A 168 19.07 -1.41 -5.92
CA PRO A 168 18.56 -2.07 -7.12
C PRO A 168 17.82 -3.39 -6.84
N GLU A 169 18.04 -4.01 -5.68
CA GLU A 169 17.34 -5.22 -5.24
C GLU A 169 15.93 -4.95 -4.70
N LEU A 170 15.62 -3.69 -4.35
CA LEU A 170 14.31 -3.32 -3.82
C LEU A 170 13.25 -3.40 -4.93
N ARG A 171 12.23 -4.23 -4.71
CA ARG A 171 11.08 -4.32 -5.63
C ARG A 171 10.15 -3.15 -5.39
N VAL A 172 9.97 -2.28 -6.39
CA VAL A 172 9.16 -1.06 -6.28
C VAL A 172 7.96 -1.10 -7.23
N THR A 173 6.80 -0.70 -6.72
CA THR A 173 5.63 -0.33 -7.53
C THR A 173 5.39 1.17 -7.37
N LEU A 174 5.54 1.93 -8.46
CA LEU A 174 5.02 3.29 -8.54
C LEU A 174 3.50 3.18 -8.75
N GLU A 175 2.75 3.47 -7.69
CA GLU A 175 1.30 3.31 -7.68
C GLU A 175 0.63 4.37 -8.55
N HIS A 176 -0.52 4.03 -9.14
CA HIS A 176 -1.47 4.95 -9.79
C HIS A 176 -0.82 6.09 -10.60
N VAL A 177 0.16 5.74 -11.45
CA VAL A 177 0.85 6.69 -12.35
C VAL A 177 -0.14 7.54 -13.15
N THR A 178 0.14 8.83 -13.30
CA THR A 178 -0.73 9.80 -14.00
C THR A 178 -0.01 10.64 -15.04
#